data_AF-A0AAD0ZJW5-F1
#
_entry.id   AF-A0AAD0ZJW5-F1
#
_cell.length_a   1.000
_cell.length_b   1.000
_cell.length_c   1.000
_cell.angle_alpha   90.00
_cell.angle_beta   90.00
_cell.angle_gamma   90.00
#
_symmetry.space_group_name_H-M   'P 1'
#
loop_
_entity.id
_entity.type
_entity.pdbx_description
1 polymer ?
#
loop_
_entity_poly.entity_id
_entity_poly.type
_entity_poly.pdbx_seq_one_letter_code
_entity_poly.pdbx_strand_id
1 'polypeptide(L)'
;MLVDFVFYSLLIGAAFFAVVYFLAKKNKGIAWISTVVVALLVVVFVFPSAEHAKTLSDIAKNLALLASKAVYLLAWGSAAWLTSKALPD
;
A
#
# COMPACT_ATOMS: atom_id res chain seq x y z
N MET A 1 15.15 8.33 2.69
CA MET A 1 14.69 7.32 1.72
C MET A 1 13.56 6.46 2.26
N LEU A 2 13.77 5.58 3.26
CA LEU A 2 12.66 4.74 3.78
C LEU A 2 11.55 5.57 4.43
N VAL A 3 11.90 6.61 5.19
CA VAL A 3 10.94 7.53 5.81
C VAL A 3 10.09 8.24 4.75
N ASP A 4 10.73 8.80 3.72
CA ASP A 4 10.04 9.46 2.62
C ASP A 4 9.10 8.49 1.90
N PHE A 5 9.58 7.28 1.62
CA PHE A 5 8.78 6.23 0.99
C PHE A 5 7.54 5.86 1.79
N VAL A 6 7.68 5.65 3.11
CA VAL A 6 6.55 5.37 4.00
C VAL A 6 5.60 6.55 4.08
N PHE A 7 6.13 7.77 4.22
CA PHE A 7 5.34 8.99 4.29
C PHE A 7 4.49 9.22 3.02
N TYR A 8 5.09 9.11 1.84
CA TYR A 8 4.35 9.24 0.59
C TYR A 8 3.36 8.10 0.36
N SER A 9 3.72 6.87 0.75
CA SER A 9 2.78 5.73 0.70
C SER A 9 1.57 5.93 1.62
N LEU A 10 1.79 6.48 2.82
CA LEU A 10 0.73 6.86 3.75
C LEU A 10 -0.18 7.93 3.15
N LEU A 11 0.40 9.01 2.61
CA LEU A 11 -0.38 10.11 2.01
C LEU A 11 -1.23 9.63 0.84
N ILE A 12 -0.66 8.82 -0.05
CA ILE A 12 -1.39 8.28 -1.21
C ILE A 12 -2.51 7.33 -0.74
N GLY A 13 -2.22 6.45 0.23
CA GLY A 13 -3.24 5.55 0.78
C GLY A 13 -4.40 6.28 1.44
N ALA A 14 -4.11 7.33 2.21
CA ALA A 14 -5.12 8.17 2.86
C ALA A 14 -5.96 8.94 1.83
N ALA A 15 -5.30 9.58 0.87
CA ALA A 15 -5.97 10.33 -0.19
C ALA A 15 -6.87 9.43 -1.03
N PHE A 16 -6.38 8.26 -1.45
CA PHE A 16 -7.16 7.30 -2.22
C PHE A 16 -8.38 6.81 -1.44
N PHE A 17 -8.20 6.41 -0.17
CA PHE A 17 -9.31 5.98 0.67
C PHE A 17 -10.39 7.06 0.79
N ALA A 18 -9.99 8.31 1.09
CA ALA A 18 -10.91 9.43 1.24
C ALA A 18 -11.70 9.69 -0.06
N VAL A 19 -11.02 9.72 -1.21
CA VAL A 19 -11.66 9.92 -2.52
C VAL A 19 -12.69 8.83 -2.79
N VAL A 20 -12.32 7.55 -2.63
CA VAL A 20 -13.27 6.45 -2.86
C VAL A 20 -14.42 6.50 -1.86
N TYR A 21 -14.16 6.83 -0.59
CA TYR A 21 -15.21 6.98 0.41
C TYR A 21 -16.26 8.02 -0.02
N PHE A 22 -15.86 9.19 -0.51
CA PHE A 22 -16.80 10.21 -0.99
C PHE A 22 -17.53 9.76 -2.27
N LEU A 23 -16.84 9.11 -3.21
CA LEU A 23 -17.45 8.59 -4.43
C LEU A 23 -18.44 7.44 -4.16
N ALA A 24 -18.16 6.61 -3.16
CA ALA A 24 -18.99 5.50 -2.72
C ALA A 24 -20.11 5.93 -1.76
N LYS A 25 -20.49 7.22 -1.77
CA LYS A 25 -21.55 7.78 -0.91
C LYS A 25 -21.33 7.46 0.57
N LYS A 26 -20.10 7.64 1.06
CA LYS A 26 -19.68 7.40 2.45
C LYS A 26 -19.65 5.92 2.88
N ASN A 27 -19.71 4.98 1.94
CA ASN A 27 -19.56 3.56 2.27
C ASN A 27 -18.09 3.19 2.57
N LYS A 28 -17.76 3.07 3.86
CA LYS A 28 -16.42 2.68 4.32
C LYS A 28 -15.99 1.30 3.86
N GLY A 29 -16.92 0.36 3.67
CA GLY A 29 -16.63 -0.99 3.20
C GLY A 29 -16.14 -1.02 1.75
N ILE A 30 -16.83 -0.29 0.86
CA ILE A 30 -16.42 -0.15 -0.54
C ILE A 30 -15.07 0.56 -0.62
N ALA A 31 -14.89 1.65 0.13
CA ALA A 31 -13.62 2.38 0.17
C ALA A 31 -12.44 1.49 0.61
N TRP A 32 -12.66 0.65 1.62
CA TRP A 32 -11.66 -0.33 2.07
C TRP A 32 -11.31 -1.35 0.99
N ILE A 33 -12.30 -2.00 0.39
CA ILE A 33 -12.08 -3.01 -0.65
C ILE A 33 -11.32 -2.40 -1.82
N SER A 34 -11.76 -1.24 -2.33
CA SER A 34 -11.07 -0.56 -3.43
C SER A 34 -9.63 -0.19 -3.07
N THR A 35 -9.39 0.26 -1.83
CA THR A 35 -8.04 0.63 -1.38
C THR A 35 -7.11 -0.58 -1.34
N VAL A 36 -7.60 -1.73 -0.85
CA VAL A 36 -6.85 -2.98 -0.84
C VAL A 36 -6.55 -3.45 -2.27
N VAL A 37 -7.55 -3.45 -3.14
CA VAL A 37 -7.38 -3.87 -4.55
C VAL A 37 -6.31 -3.02 -5.23
N VAL A 38 -6.39 -1.69 -5.10
CA VAL A 38 -5.40 -0.80 -5.74
C VAL A 38 -4.01 -0.97 -5.13
N ALA A 39 -3.89 -1.09 -3.81
CA ALA A 39 -2.60 -1.34 -3.17
C ALA A 39 -1.95 -2.65 -3.68
N LEU A 40 -2.73 -3.71 -3.86
CA LEU A 40 -2.25 -4.96 -4.43
C LEU A 40 -1.85 -4.82 -5.91
N LEU A 41 -2.63 -4.07 -6.71
CA LEU A 41 -2.28 -3.80 -8.11
C LEU A 41 -0.93 -3.07 -8.21
N VAL A 42 -0.67 -2.09 -7.35
CA VAL A 42 0.62 -1.40 -7.33
C VAL A 42 1.76 -2.36 -6.98
N VAL A 43 1.57 -3.27 -6.02
CA VAL A 43 2.58 -4.29 -5.69
C VAL A 43 2.88 -5.21 -6.87
N VAL A 44 1.86 -5.55 -7.67
CA VAL A 44 2.01 -6.45 -8.83
C VAL A 44 2.64 -5.74 -10.03
N PHE A 45 2.23 -4.49 -10.31
CA PHE A 45 2.58 -3.80 -11.55
C PHE A 45 3.69 -2.76 -11.43
N VAL A 46 3.95 -2.22 -10.24
CA VAL A 46 4.95 -1.14 -10.03
C VAL A 46 6.23 -1.66 -9.40
N PHE A 47 6.13 -2.61 -8.47
CA PHE A 47 7.33 -3.19 -7.88
C PHE A 47 7.96 -4.20 -8.84
N PRO A 48 9.30 -4.32 -8.86
CA PRO A 48 9.95 -5.34 -9.65
C PRO A 48 9.53 -6.74 -9.18
N SER A 49 9.58 -7.69 -10.12
CA SER A 49 9.42 -9.11 -9.82
C SER A 49 10.67 -9.67 -9.16
N ALA A 50 10.52 -10.73 -8.37
CA ALA A 50 11.66 -11.41 -7.78
C ALA A 50 12.53 -12.07 -8.86
N GLU A 51 13.85 -12.00 -8.71
CA GLU A 51 14.79 -12.64 -9.63
C GLU A 51 14.97 -14.12 -9.26
N HIS A 52 15.27 -14.98 -10.23
CA HIS A 52 15.68 -16.35 -9.95
C HIS A 52 17.02 -16.34 -9.22
N ALA A 53 17.01 -16.75 -7.95
CA ALA A 53 18.20 -16.68 -7.10
C ALA A 53 19.25 -17.71 -7.52
N LYS A 54 20.41 -17.24 -7.99
CA LYS A 54 21.59 -18.08 -8.28
C LYS A 54 22.68 -17.91 -7.22
N THR A 55 22.63 -16.81 -6.47
CA THR A 55 23.60 -16.48 -5.43
C THR A 55 22.92 -16.04 -4.12
N LEU A 56 23.65 -16.07 -3.01
CA LEU A 56 23.21 -15.53 -1.71
C LEU A 56 22.85 -14.04 -1.77
N SER A 57 23.53 -13.27 -2.63
CA SER A 57 23.21 -11.85 -2.85
C SER A 57 21.82 -11.67 -3.46
N ASP A 58 21.43 -12.53 -4.39
CA ASP A 58 20.11 -12.47 -5.05
C ASP A 58 18.99 -12.81 -4.06
N ILE A 59 19.24 -13.74 -3.13
CA ILE A 59 18.31 -14.04 -2.03
C ILE A 59 18.11 -12.81 -1.15
N ALA A 60 19.19 -12.13 -0.76
CA ALA A 60 19.11 -10.91 0.05
C ALA A 60 18.35 -9.78 -0.66
N LYS A 61 18.57 -9.60 -1.97
CA LYS A 61 17.80 -8.64 -2.78
C LYS A 61 16.31 -8.97 -2.83
N ASN A 62 15.96 -10.24 -3.03
CA ASN A 62 14.57 -10.68 -3.04
C ASN A 62 13.89 -10.50 -1.67
N LEU A 63 14.62 -10.73 -0.57
CA LEU A 63 14.14 -10.45 0.79
C LEU A 63 13.93 -8.95 1.03
N ALA A 64 14.87 -8.10 0.60
CA ALA A 64 14.72 -6.64 0.68
C ALA A 64 13.53 -6.13 -0.14
N LEU A 65 13.30 -6.72 -1.32
CA LEU A 65 12.14 -6.45 -2.16
C LEU A 65 10.83 -6.85 -1.47
N LEU A 66 10.79 -8.04 -0.87
CA LEU A 66 9.64 -8.51 -0.10
C LEU A 66 9.34 -7.58 1.09
N ALA A 67 10.37 -7.19 1.83
CA ALA A 67 10.25 -6.24 2.94
C ALA A 67 9.71 -4.90 2.45
N SER A 68 10.18 -4.40 1.31
CA SER A 68 9.71 -3.13 0.73
C SER A 68 8.23 -3.20 0.34
N LYS A 69 7.78 -4.31 -0.26
CA LYS A 69 6.35 -4.57 -0.57
C LYS A 69 5.51 -4.64 0.70
N ALA A 70 5.99 -5.32 1.74
CA ALA A 70 5.31 -5.41 3.02
C ALA A 70 5.17 -4.05 3.71
N VAL A 71 6.26 -3.27 3.78
CA VAL A 71 6.25 -1.92 4.35
C VAL A 71 5.28 -1.01 3.61
N TYR A 72 5.26 -1.08 2.28
CA TYR A 72 4.30 -0.35 1.47
C TYR A 72 2.84 -0.72 1.78
N LEU A 73 2.51 -2.01 1.84
CA LEU A 73 1.15 -2.46 2.15
C LEU A 73 0.74 -2.06 3.57
N LEU A 74 1.65 -2.14 4.54
CA LEU A 74 1.41 -1.71 5.91
C LEU A 74 1.19 -0.19 5.99
N ALA A 75 1.99 0.60 5.27
CA ALA A 75 1.82 2.05 5.17
C ALA A 75 0.45 2.38 4.56
N TRP A 76 0.09 1.76 3.45
CA TRP A 76 -1.17 2.03 2.76
C TRP A 76 -2.39 1.60 3.59
N GLY A 77 -2.32 0.42 4.22
CA GLY A 77 -3.37 -0.10 5.09
C GLY A 77 -3.54 0.72 6.37
N SER A 78 -2.44 1.14 7.01
CA SER A 78 -2.51 2.01 8.19
C SER A 78 -3.06 3.40 7.85
N ALA A 79 -2.71 3.96 6.69
CA ALA A 79 -3.32 5.19 6.20
C ALA A 79 -4.83 5.05 5.97
N ALA A 80 -5.27 3.99 5.28
CA ALA A 80 -6.69 3.72 5.07
C ALA A 80 -7.44 3.58 6.41
N TRP A 81 -6.85 2.86 7.37
CA TRP A 81 -7.41 2.69 8.70
C TRP A 81 -7.52 4.02 9.46
N LEU A 82 -6.44 4.80 9.54
CA LEU A 82 -6.45 6.11 10.19
C LEU A 82 -7.47 7.05 9.55
N THR A 83 -7.53 7.08 8.22
CA THR A 83 -8.48 7.90 7.47
C THR A 83 -9.92 7.46 7.74
N SER A 84 -10.18 6.15 7.79
CA SER A 84 -11.53 5.62 8.12
C SER A 84 -12.02 5.98 9.52
N LYS A 85 -11.09 6.20 10.47
CA LYS A 85 -11.37 6.67 11.83
C LYS A 85 -11.58 8.18 11.90
N ALA A 86 -10.90 8.94 11.06
CA ALA A 86 -11.04 10.39 10.98
C ALA A 86 -12.32 10.83 10.24
N LEU A 87 -12.79 10.02 9.28
CA LEU A 87 -14.00 10.33 8.50
C LEU A 87 -15.27 9.91 9.24
N PRO A 88 -16.35 10.72 9.17
CA PRO A 88 -17.64 10.40 9.78
C PRO A 88 -18.25 9.13 9.16
N ASP A 89 -19.21 8.52 9.84
CA ASP A 89 -20.01 7.45 9.25
C ASP A 89 -21.03 8.01 8.24
#